data_AF-A0A139W8Z1-F1
#
_entry.id   AF-A0A139W8Z1-F1
#
_cell.length_a   1.000
_cell.length_b   1.000
_cell.length_c   1.000
_cell.angle_alpha   90.00
_cell.angle_beta   90.00
_cell.angle_gamma   90.00
#
_symmetry.space_group_name_H-M   'P 1'
#
loop_
_entity.id
_entity.type
_entity.pdbx_description
1 polymer ?
#
loop_
_entity_poly.entity_id
_entity_poly.type
_entity_poly.pdbx_seq_one_letter_code
_entity_poly.pdbx_strand_id
1 'polypeptide(L)' 'FSISYCCIGPCNVKPAVLMVCANMFTQYMCSTSFAYEDKGFQNIVRYFDEIFWEINQGYAVDFLP' A
#
# COMPACT_ATOMS: atom_id res chain seq x y z
N PHE A 1 0.38 4.74 25.24
CA PHE A 1 0.39 5.44 23.95
C PHE A 1 -1.04 5.43 23.43
N SER A 2 -1.63 6.61 23.33
CA SER A 2 -3.06 6.85 23.21
C SER A 2 -3.72 6.18 22.01
N ILE A 3 -4.60 5.22 22.28
CA ILE A 3 -5.74 4.92 21.40
C ILE A 3 -6.81 5.98 21.72
N SER A 4 -6.50 7.24 21.43
CA SER A 4 -7.38 8.38 21.70
C SER A 4 -8.05 8.81 20.40
N TYR A 5 -9.33 8.47 20.30
CA TYR A 5 -10.36 9.06 19.46
C TYR A 5 -10.50 8.58 18.00
N CYS A 6 -11.56 7.79 17.80
CA CYS A 6 -12.62 8.04 16.80
C CYS A 6 -12.32 7.76 15.32
N CYS A 7 -12.75 6.58 14.85
CA CYS A 7 -13.48 6.48 13.59
C CYS A 7 -14.93 6.06 13.94
N ILE A 8 -15.81 7.01 14.31
CA ILE A 8 -17.25 6.76 14.41
C ILE A 8 -17.83 6.81 12.98
N GLY A 9 -17.28 5.99 12.08
CA GLY A 9 -17.58 6.00 10.64
C GLY A 9 -16.67 5.05 9.87
N PRO A 10 -17.02 4.71 8.62
CA PRO A 10 -16.24 3.77 7.81
C PRO A 10 -14.80 4.30 7.61
N CYS A 11 -13.81 3.53 8.06
CA CYS A 11 -12.41 3.85 7.88
C CYS A 11 -11.85 3.19 6.62
N ASN A 12 -11.16 3.96 5.79
CA ASN A 12 -10.44 3.41 4.65
C ASN A 12 -9.15 2.73 5.14
N VAL A 13 -9.23 1.44 5.41
CA VAL A 13 -8.12 0.63 5.93
C VAL A 13 -7.10 0.23 4.86
N LYS A 14 -7.44 0.33 3.57
CA LYS A 14 -6.61 -0.17 2.47
C LYS A 14 -5.18 0.42 2.49
N PRO A 15 -4.99 1.75 2.61
CA PRO A 15 -3.64 2.32 2.67
C PRO A 15 -2.84 1.84 3.88
N ALA A 16 -3.49 1.70 5.03
CA ALA A 16 -2.84 1.23 6.26
C ALA A 16 -2.36 -0.23 6.11
N VAL A 17 -3.21 -1.11 5.58
CA VAL A 17 -2.85 -2.52 5.32
C VAL A 17 -1.70 -2.60 4.32
N LEU A 18 -1.77 -1.86 3.20
CA LEU A 18 -0.72 -1.87 2.19
C LEU A 18 0.63 -1.38 2.74
N MET A 19 0.66 -0.33 3.55
CA MET A 19 1.89 0.15 4.19
C MET A 19 2.49 -0.88 5.15
N VAL A 20 1.65 -1.55 5.95
CA VAL A 20 2.10 -2.60 6.86
C VAL A 20 2.68 -3.78 6.08
N CYS A 21 1.98 -4.26 5.04
CA CYS A 21 2.45 -5.35 4.19
C CYS A 21 3.75 -4.99 3.46
N ALA A 22 3.85 -3.77 2.93
CA ALA A 22 5.07 -3.31 2.28
C ALA A 22 6.25 -3.31 3.25
N ASN A 23 6.07 -2.82 4.49
CA ASN A 23 7.14 -2.84 5.49
C ASN A 23 7.49 -4.27 5.95
N MET A 24 6.51 -5.16 6.12
CA MET A 24 6.80 -6.59 6.40
C MET A 24 7.62 -7.22 5.28
N PHE A 25 7.26 -6.94 4.03
CA PHE A 25 7.96 -7.45 2.86
C PHE A 25 9.39 -6.91 2.76
N THR A 26 9.58 -5.59 2.87
CA THR A 26 10.92 -4.98 2.78
C THR A 26 11.78 -5.34 3.99
N GLN A 27 11.18 -5.54 5.17
CA GLN A 27 11.91 -6.00 6.34
C GLN A 27 12.39 -7.43 6.14
N TYR A 28 11.57 -8.30 5.55
CA TYR A 28 11.96 -9.68 5.27
C TYR A 28 12.97 -9.80 4.13
N MET A 29 12.73 -9.12 2.99
CA MET A 29 13.53 -9.26 1.78
C MET A 29 14.81 -8.40 1.81
N CYS A 30 14.74 -7.23 2.44
CA CYS A 30 15.81 -6.22 2.37
C CYS A 30 16.32 -5.80 3.75
N SER A 31 15.87 -6.44 4.84
CA SER A 31 16.22 -6.06 6.22
C SER A 31 15.96 -4.57 6.52
N THR A 32 15.01 -3.96 5.82
CA THR A 32 14.73 -2.52 5.87
C THR A 32 13.24 -2.25 6.12
N SER A 33 12.96 -1.29 6.99
CA SER A 33 11.60 -0.76 7.21
C SER A 33 11.64 0.76 7.21
N PHE A 34 10.51 1.37 6.88
CA PHE A 34 10.34 2.80 6.73
C PHE A 34 9.33 3.34 7.75
N ALA A 35 9.55 4.58 8.20
CA ALA A 35 8.56 5.28 9.02
C ALA A 35 7.28 5.51 8.19
N TYR A 36 6.11 5.41 8.84
CA TYR A 36 4.84 5.56 8.12
C TYR A 36 4.62 6.99 7.61
N GLU A 37 5.28 7.98 8.19
CA GLU A 37 5.25 9.38 7.78
C GLU A 37 6.17 9.68 6.58
N ASP A 38 7.04 8.74 6.21
CA ASP A 38 7.97 8.89 5.10
C ASP A 38 7.22 9.03 3.77
N LYS A 39 7.38 10.19 3.12
CA LYS A 39 6.66 10.52 1.89
C LYS A 39 7.13 9.71 0.68
N GLY A 40 8.39 9.29 0.66
CA GLY A 40 8.91 8.40 -0.37
C GLY A 40 8.25 7.03 -0.28
N PHE A 41 8.17 6.46 0.92
CA PHE A 41 7.52 5.20 1.19
C PHE A 41 6.01 5.24 0.90
N GLN A 42 5.31 6.28 1.36
CA GLN A 42 3.89 6.49 1.03
C GLN A 42 3.65 6.51 -0.49
N ASN A 43 4.53 7.19 -1.24
CA ASN A 43 4.43 7.23 -2.70
C ASN A 43 4.70 5.88 -3.34
N ILE A 44 5.71 5.12 -2.88
CA ILE A 44 5.99 3.76 -3.38
C ILE A 44 4.76 2.86 -3.20
N VAL A 45 4.15 2.87 -2.02
CA VAL A 45 2.96 2.06 -1.73
C VAL A 45 1.77 2.50 -2.61
N ARG A 46 1.59 3.80 -2.82
CA ARG A 46 0.54 4.33 -3.71
C ARG A 46 0.76 3.90 -5.16
N TYR A 47 1.99 4.04 -5.68
CA TYR A 47 2.30 3.63 -7.05
C TYR A 47 2.10 2.13 -7.26
N PHE A 48 2.47 1.32 -6.27
CA PHE A 48 2.19 -0.10 -6.30
C PHE A 48 0.68 -0.37 -6.44
N ASP A 49 -0.16 0.29 -5.65
CA ASP A 49 -1.62 0.13 -5.71
C ASP A 49 -2.21 0.57 -7.07
N GLU A 50 -1.74 1.70 -7.60
CA GLU A 50 -2.18 2.24 -8.89
C GLU A 50 -1.80 1.33 -10.06
N ILE A 51 -0.54 0.88 -10.11
CA ILE A 51 -0.07 -0.03 -11.16
C ILE A 51 -0.84 -1.35 -11.09
N PHE A 52 -1.02 -1.93 -9.89
CA PHE A 52 -1.79 -3.16 -9.75
C PHE A 52 -3.24 -3.01 -10.17
N TRP A 53 -3.84 -1.85 -9.89
CA TRP A 53 -5.18 -1.54 -10.37
C TRP A 53 -5.22 -1.47 -11.90
N GLU A 54 -4.31 -0.73 -12.53
CA GLU A 54 -4.29 -0.54 -13.98
C GLU A 54 -4.08 -1.84 -14.76
N ILE A 55 -3.12 -2.67 -14.35
CA ILE A 55 -2.78 -3.90 -15.11
C ILE A 55 -3.82 -5.02 -14.97
N ASN A 56 -4.64 -5.00 -13.91
CA ASN A 56 -5.63 -6.05 -13.65
C ASN A 56 -7.04 -5.68 -14.17
N GLN A 57 -7.16 -4.68 -15.03
CA GLN A 57 -8.44 -4.34 -15.69
C GLN A 57 -8.84 -5.35 -16.76
N GLY A 58 -7.90 -6.16 -17.26
CA GLY A 58 -8.15 -7.17 -18.27
C GLY A 58 -8.52 -6.57 -19.62
N TYR A 59 -7.76 -5.56 -20.08
CA TYR A 59 -7.96 -4.99 -21.40
C TYR A 59 -7.67 -6.03 -22.48
N ALA A 60 -8.35 -5.92 -23.63
CA ALA A 60 -8.13 -6.86 -24.73
C ALA A 60 -6.66 -6.94 -25.17
N VAL A 61 -5.92 -5.82 -25.07
CA VAL A 61 -4.48 -5.75 -25.38
C VAL A 61 -3.62 -6.56 -24.41
N ASP A 62 -4.08 -6.83 -23.17
CA ASP A 62 -3.35 -7.65 -22.19
C ASP A 62 -3.35 -9.15 -22.55
N PHE A 63 -4.23 -9.57 -23.45
CA PHE A 63 -4.41 -10.98 -23.86
C PHE A 63 -4.02 -11.27 -25.30
N LEU A 64 -3.66 -10.24 -26.08
CA LEU A 64 -3.28 -10.39 -27.47
C LEU A 64 -1.75 -10.42 -27.59
N PRO A 65 -1.18 -11.39 -28.33
CA PRO A 65 0.26 -11.58 -28.47
C PRO A 65 0.95 -10.48 -29.29
#